data_AF-A0A6A6SQ39-F1
#
_entry.id   AF-A0A6A6SQ39-F1
#
_cell.length_a   1.000
_cell.length_b   1.000
_cell.length_c   1.000
_cell.angle_alpha   90.00
_cell.angle_beta   90.00
_cell.angle_gamma   90.00
#
_symmetry.space_group_name_H-M   'P 1'
#
loop_
_entity.id
_entity.type
_entity.pdbx_description
1 polymer ?
#
loop_
_entity_poly.entity_id
_entity_poly.type
_entity_poly.pdbx_seq_one_letter_code
_entity_poly.pdbx_strand_id
1 'polypeptide(L)'
;MNADEIAPFREQAAASTWAKQLQENKYYGNLIKDPDNPPEWLINFRAQQLAWAARDAETGGKLPPKPRGPIRVGNGSRHWIKRDNGFEGGIRKHRSQILDLAGGATNRRGVMAGPKTWEAHQRHMIHMMHRVLSIRTSASPFTLILDSLNQRSQPLLTEFVRRALSRNVNVILVAFEASNNQHPAMNYIAGSQAPSPEHLVQEIKQAMENFKESLVIVDNLYELIHIKGVDMNVLFDLVAMRHCSTLIGVYHQDIMPQVTPGQEYSPEPLKLFDYLATTVIRCISFAQALAIKAAKERSLPEPTHGLLMGAEGIVQCLKANDIRGIVLEAEFRRKSGRPESETYFLPPSRSGATGEYNAPQAGMHVGTLREEFVKLIVELPQYTDSGIGAWLDNKGNATDDEIETRATFKLSLTEKEKVAREGVVLPYHDAQNQQGESGEGGRILYDMGAEDDFDEEEDDI
;
A
#
# COMPACT_ATOMS: atom_id res chain seq x y z
N MET A 1 5.35 -65.43 -3.00
CA MET A 1 4.28 -64.57 -3.55
C MET A 1 4.96 -63.44 -4.27
N ASN A 2 4.85 -63.44 -5.61
CA ASN A 2 5.54 -62.47 -6.46
C ASN A 2 4.92 -61.08 -6.28
N ALA A 3 5.71 -60.03 -6.49
CA ALA A 3 5.29 -58.64 -6.33
C ALA A 3 4.04 -58.28 -7.17
N ASP A 4 3.83 -59.00 -8.27
CA ASP A 4 2.70 -58.81 -9.18
C ASP A 4 1.36 -59.39 -8.63
N GLU A 5 1.40 -60.31 -7.67
CA GLU A 5 0.18 -60.84 -7.02
C GLU A 5 -0.31 -59.94 -5.87
N ILE A 6 0.52 -59.00 -5.40
CA ILE A 6 0.24 -58.13 -4.24
C ILE A 6 -0.25 -56.74 -4.68
N ALA A 7 0.02 -56.33 -5.92
CA ALA A 7 -0.41 -55.06 -6.49
C ALA A 7 -1.95 -54.84 -6.45
N PRO A 8 -2.81 -55.78 -6.87
CA PRO A 8 -4.26 -55.55 -6.86
C PRO A 8 -4.84 -55.46 -5.44
N PHE A 9 -4.25 -56.18 -4.47
CA PHE A 9 -4.65 -56.10 -3.06
C PHE A 9 -4.24 -54.77 -2.40
N ARG A 10 -3.10 -54.18 -2.80
CA ARG A 10 -2.67 -52.86 -2.33
C ARG A 10 -3.51 -51.72 -2.91
N GLU A 11 -3.93 -51.81 -4.16
CA GLU A 11 -4.84 -50.82 -4.77
C GLU A 11 -6.24 -50.87 -4.16
N GLN A 12 -6.80 -52.07 -3.94
CA GLN A 12 -8.11 -52.21 -3.28
C GLN A 12 -8.08 -51.74 -1.82
N ALA A 13 -7.00 -52.03 -1.08
CA ALA A 13 -6.82 -51.51 0.28
C ALA A 13 -6.70 -49.97 0.28
N ALA A 14 -5.89 -49.39 -0.62
CA ALA A 14 -5.72 -47.94 -0.72
C ALA A 14 -6.98 -47.19 -1.21
N ALA A 15 -7.81 -47.82 -2.05
CA ALA A 15 -9.11 -47.28 -2.45
C ALA A 15 -10.10 -47.25 -1.28
N SER A 16 -10.17 -48.33 -0.48
CA SER A 16 -11.05 -48.38 0.71
C SER A 16 -10.61 -47.41 1.82
N THR A 17 -9.31 -47.15 1.94
CA THR A 17 -8.75 -46.20 2.92
C THR A 17 -9.02 -44.75 2.51
N TRP A 18 -8.99 -44.47 1.21
CA TRP A 18 -9.29 -43.14 0.65
C TRP A 18 -10.77 -42.77 0.76
N ALA A 19 -11.68 -43.69 0.47
CA ALA A 19 -13.12 -43.47 0.63
C ALA A 19 -13.48 -43.14 2.10
N LYS A 20 -12.85 -43.84 3.05
CA LYS A 20 -12.98 -43.54 4.49
C LYS A 20 -12.39 -42.18 4.87
N GLN A 21 -11.20 -41.84 4.37
CA GLN A 21 -10.57 -40.54 4.64
C GLN A 21 -11.37 -39.37 4.05
N LEU A 22 -12.05 -39.53 2.92
CA LEU A 22 -12.91 -38.50 2.34
C LEU A 22 -14.19 -38.28 3.15
N GLN A 23 -14.77 -39.35 3.72
CA GLN A 23 -15.92 -39.26 4.61
C GLN A 23 -15.57 -38.67 5.99
N GLU A 24 -14.38 -38.99 6.54
CA GLU A 24 -13.94 -38.47 7.84
C GLU A 24 -13.40 -37.03 7.77
N ASN A 25 -13.05 -36.53 6.57
CA ASN A 25 -12.49 -35.19 6.41
C ASN A 25 -13.59 -34.12 6.43
N LYS A 26 -13.67 -33.40 7.57
CA LYS A 26 -14.63 -32.32 7.86
C LYS A 26 -14.77 -31.24 6.78
N TYR A 27 -13.78 -31.09 5.90
CA TYR A 27 -13.77 -30.06 4.86
C TYR A 27 -14.42 -30.51 3.54
N TYR A 28 -14.40 -31.81 3.22
CA TYR A 28 -14.84 -32.32 1.91
C TYR A 28 -16.04 -33.27 1.98
N GLY A 29 -16.37 -33.80 3.17
CA GLY A 29 -17.51 -34.71 3.35
C GLY A 29 -18.85 -34.14 2.87
N ASN A 30 -19.03 -32.81 2.92
CA ASN A 30 -20.27 -32.15 2.47
C ASN A 30 -20.33 -31.90 0.96
N LEU A 31 -19.20 -32.00 0.26
CA LEU A 31 -19.07 -31.73 -1.19
C LEU A 31 -19.13 -33.01 -2.03
N ILE A 32 -19.02 -34.19 -1.40
CA ILE A 32 -18.97 -35.49 -2.05
C ILE A 32 -20.29 -36.20 -1.75
N LYS A 33 -21.23 -36.12 -2.71
CA LYS A 33 -22.58 -36.70 -2.57
C LYS A 33 -22.57 -38.24 -2.67
N ASP A 34 -21.59 -38.79 -3.39
CA ASP A 34 -21.43 -40.23 -3.60
C ASP A 34 -19.92 -40.60 -3.56
N PRO A 35 -19.45 -41.32 -2.53
CA PRO A 35 -18.03 -41.64 -2.35
C PRO A 35 -17.51 -42.67 -3.35
N ASP A 36 -18.38 -43.49 -3.93
CA ASP A 36 -18.01 -44.50 -4.91
C ASP A 36 -17.85 -43.92 -6.33
N ASN A 37 -18.34 -42.68 -6.57
CA ASN A 37 -18.20 -41.96 -7.83
C ASN A 37 -17.84 -40.47 -7.63
N PRO A 38 -16.59 -40.16 -7.26
CA PRO A 38 -16.17 -38.80 -6.95
C PRO A 38 -16.07 -37.91 -8.20
N PRO A 39 -16.27 -36.59 -8.07
CA PRO A 39 -16.18 -35.67 -9.20
C PRO A 39 -14.76 -35.60 -9.78
N GLU A 40 -14.68 -35.42 -11.10
CA GLU A 40 -13.47 -35.58 -11.93
C GLU A 40 -12.28 -34.72 -11.47
N TRP A 41 -12.54 -33.51 -10.95
CA TRP A 41 -11.50 -32.63 -10.41
C TRP A 41 -10.77 -33.24 -9.20
N LEU A 42 -11.48 -34.03 -8.38
CA LEU A 42 -10.91 -34.67 -7.18
C LEU A 42 -10.04 -35.88 -7.56
N ILE A 43 -10.44 -36.60 -8.61
CA ILE A 43 -9.65 -37.68 -9.21
C ILE A 43 -8.34 -37.13 -9.79
N ASN A 44 -8.41 -36.03 -10.53
CA ASN A 44 -7.25 -35.35 -11.11
C ASN A 44 -6.31 -34.78 -10.04
N PHE A 45 -6.87 -34.21 -8.96
CA PHE A 45 -6.09 -33.73 -7.83
C PHE A 45 -5.36 -34.87 -7.11
N ARG A 46 -6.01 -36.02 -6.91
CA ARG A 46 -5.38 -37.22 -6.32
C ARG A 46 -4.26 -37.75 -7.22
N ALA A 47 -4.48 -37.80 -8.53
CA ALA A 47 -3.47 -38.23 -9.50
C ALA A 47 -2.22 -37.32 -9.46
N GLN A 48 -2.41 -36.01 -9.34
CA GLN A 48 -1.31 -35.05 -9.16
C GLN A 48 -0.57 -35.25 -7.84
N GLN A 49 -1.28 -35.46 -6.74
CA GLN A 49 -0.67 -35.71 -5.42
C GLN A 49 0.15 -37.00 -5.40
N LEU A 50 -0.36 -38.09 -6.00
CA LEU A 50 0.36 -39.35 -6.11
C LEU A 50 1.57 -39.22 -7.05
N ALA A 51 1.45 -38.48 -8.14
CA ALA A 51 2.58 -38.19 -9.03
C ALA A 51 3.66 -37.34 -8.34
N TRP A 52 3.27 -36.43 -7.46
CA TRP A 52 4.20 -35.63 -6.66
C TRP A 52 4.88 -36.48 -5.58
N ALA A 53 4.12 -37.30 -4.85
CA ALA A 53 4.65 -38.22 -3.85
C ALA A 53 5.60 -39.27 -4.45
N ALA A 54 5.30 -39.77 -5.65
CA ALA A 54 6.19 -40.66 -6.39
C ALA A 54 7.51 -39.96 -6.78
N ARG A 55 7.45 -38.70 -7.22
CA ARG A 55 8.63 -37.88 -7.54
C ARG A 55 9.49 -37.55 -6.32
N ASP A 56 8.88 -37.33 -5.17
CA ASP A 56 9.59 -37.08 -3.91
C ASP A 56 10.26 -38.35 -3.36
N ALA A 57 9.63 -39.51 -3.57
CA ALA A 57 10.20 -40.82 -3.21
C ALA A 57 11.41 -41.19 -4.10
N GLU A 58 11.38 -40.84 -5.39
CA GLU A 58 12.49 -41.07 -6.33
C GLU A 58 13.69 -40.13 -6.11
N THR A 59 13.45 -38.91 -5.59
CA THR A 59 14.50 -37.90 -5.38
C THR A 59 15.06 -37.86 -3.95
N GLY A 60 14.58 -38.74 -3.07
CA GLY A 60 15.07 -38.86 -1.68
C GLY A 60 15.03 -37.54 -0.89
N GLY A 61 14.04 -36.68 -1.18
CA GLY A 61 13.86 -35.39 -0.50
C GLY A 61 14.89 -34.31 -0.83
N LYS A 62 15.69 -34.44 -1.90
CA LYS A 62 16.56 -33.35 -2.37
C LYS A 62 15.96 -32.66 -3.59
N LEU A 63 15.61 -31.38 -3.44
CA LEU A 63 15.13 -30.50 -4.51
C LEU A 63 16.10 -30.52 -5.72
N PRO A 64 15.60 -30.63 -6.97
CA PRO A 64 16.46 -30.70 -8.15
C PRO A 64 17.18 -29.38 -8.42
N PRO A 65 18.41 -29.41 -8.96
CA PRO A 65 19.11 -28.19 -9.37
C PRO A 65 18.43 -27.56 -10.59
N LYS A 66 18.37 -26.22 -10.61
CA LYS A 66 17.86 -25.42 -11.75
C LYS A 66 18.48 -25.87 -13.08
N PRO A 67 17.69 -26.06 -14.15
CA PRO A 67 18.24 -26.39 -15.45
C PRO A 67 19.08 -25.22 -15.99
N ARG A 68 20.34 -25.51 -16.35
CA ARG A 68 21.17 -24.65 -17.18
C ARG A 68 20.92 -25.05 -18.65
N GLY A 69 20.30 -24.16 -19.42
CA GLY A 69 20.12 -24.29 -20.87
C GLY A 69 20.52 -23.00 -21.58
N PRO A 70 21.05 -23.07 -22.82
CA PRO A 70 21.79 -21.97 -23.43
C PRO A 70 20.88 -21.08 -24.28
N ILE A 71 20.91 -19.77 -24.03
CA ILE A 71 20.49 -18.78 -25.03
C ILE A 71 21.68 -17.85 -25.24
N ARG A 72 22.45 -18.12 -26.30
CA ARG A 72 23.35 -17.13 -26.89
C ARG A 72 22.46 -16.07 -27.53
N VAL A 73 22.35 -14.90 -26.91
CA VAL A 73 21.83 -13.71 -27.57
C VAL A 73 22.93 -13.16 -28.47
N GLY A 74 22.63 -13.08 -29.77
CA GLY A 74 23.52 -12.52 -30.78
C GLY A 74 23.87 -11.07 -30.49
N ASN A 75 25.10 -10.70 -30.86
CA ASN A 75 25.75 -9.43 -30.62
C ASN A 75 25.16 -8.31 -31.51
N GLY A 76 23.88 -7.95 -31.28
CA GLY A 76 23.06 -7.17 -32.22
C GLY A 76 22.44 -5.87 -31.70
N SER A 77 22.88 -5.30 -30.58
CA SER A 77 22.24 -4.09 -30.00
C SER A 77 23.23 -2.95 -29.68
N ARG A 78 24.16 -2.67 -30.60
CA ARG A 78 25.05 -1.49 -30.55
C ARG A 78 24.51 -0.22 -31.25
N HIS A 79 23.25 -0.20 -31.69
CA HIS A 79 22.73 0.88 -32.55
C HIS A 79 21.60 1.75 -31.94
N TRP A 80 21.35 1.70 -30.62
CA TRP A 80 20.34 2.55 -29.98
C TRP A 80 20.91 3.63 -29.03
N ILE A 81 22.24 3.75 -28.95
CA ILE A 81 22.90 4.90 -28.33
C ILE A 81 23.04 5.98 -29.41
N LYS A 82 22.09 6.92 -29.46
CA LYS A 82 22.31 8.18 -30.19
C LYS A 82 23.48 8.90 -29.51
N ARG A 83 24.56 9.15 -30.26
CA ARG A 83 25.80 9.75 -29.75
C ARG A 83 25.74 11.25 -29.50
N ASP A 84 24.66 11.92 -29.89
CA ASP A 84 24.51 13.35 -29.71
C ASP A 84 23.12 13.65 -29.17
N ASN A 85 23.02 13.86 -27.86
CA ASN A 85 21.89 14.55 -27.24
C ASN A 85 22.43 15.55 -26.22
N GLY A 86 23.29 16.45 -26.71
CA GLY A 86 23.68 17.65 -26.00
C GLY A 86 22.51 18.61 -25.97
N PHE A 87 21.81 18.66 -24.85
CA PHE A 87 20.92 19.76 -24.49
C PHE A 87 21.30 20.23 -23.08
N GLU A 88 22.23 21.18 -23.02
CA GLU A 88 22.56 21.94 -21.83
C GLU A 88 21.53 23.07 -21.69
N GLY A 89 20.46 22.81 -20.93
CA GLY A 89 19.45 23.84 -20.71
C GLY A 89 18.38 23.42 -19.71
N GLY A 90 18.49 23.94 -18.49
CA GLY A 90 17.38 23.98 -17.53
C GLY A 90 17.45 22.94 -16.41
N ILE A 91 18.36 23.14 -15.46
CA ILE A 91 18.30 22.51 -14.14
C ILE A 91 16.98 22.95 -13.47
N ARG A 92 15.94 22.11 -13.53
CA ARG A 92 14.80 22.24 -12.62
C ARG A 92 15.29 21.84 -11.23
N LYS A 93 15.70 22.85 -10.45
CA LYS A 93 15.97 22.68 -9.01
C LYS A 93 14.69 22.15 -8.36
N HIS A 94 14.72 20.88 -7.94
CA HIS A 94 13.73 20.36 -7.03
C HIS A 94 13.89 21.13 -5.73
N ARG A 95 12.87 21.90 -5.33
CA ARG A 95 12.86 22.69 -4.10
C ARG A 95 12.80 21.71 -2.93
N SER A 96 13.96 21.30 -2.43
CA SER A 96 14.09 20.68 -1.11
C SER A 96 13.80 21.77 -0.07
N GLN A 97 12.65 21.68 0.59
CA GLN A 97 12.44 22.39 1.85
C GLN A 97 13.26 21.67 2.92
N ILE A 98 14.53 22.06 3.02
CA ILE A 98 15.34 21.93 4.23
C ILE A 98 15.64 23.37 4.64
N LEU A 99 15.07 23.81 5.75
CA LEU A 99 15.45 25.03 6.42
C LEU A 99 15.27 24.76 7.90
N ASP A 100 16.41 24.65 8.60
CA ASP A 100 16.58 25.13 9.97
C ASP A 100 18.08 25.10 10.30
N LEU A 101 18.73 26.27 10.21
CA LEU A 101 19.80 26.75 11.10
C LEU A 101 20.37 28.09 10.58
N ALA A 102 19.83 29.21 11.08
CA ALA A 102 20.57 30.40 11.56
C ALA A 102 19.59 31.56 11.78
N GLY A 103 19.71 32.26 12.92
CA GLY A 103 18.70 33.13 13.51
C GLY A 103 18.26 34.36 12.71
N GLY A 104 17.00 34.71 12.90
CA GLY A 104 16.37 35.94 12.43
C GLY A 104 14.87 35.89 12.72
N ALA A 105 14.42 36.61 13.73
CA ALA A 105 13.01 36.68 14.11
C ALA A 105 12.17 37.25 12.95
N THR A 106 11.12 36.54 12.53
CA THR A 106 9.73 37.03 12.44
C THR A 106 8.83 36.05 11.67
N ASN A 107 7.57 36.00 12.10
CA ASN A 107 6.42 35.36 11.46
C ASN A 107 6.18 33.85 11.69
N ARG A 108 5.93 33.50 12.96
CA ARG A 108 5.22 32.28 13.34
C ARG A 108 3.75 32.37 12.89
N ARG A 109 3.45 32.02 11.63
CA ARG A 109 2.13 31.48 11.30
C ARG A 109 2.06 30.11 11.93
N GLY A 110 1.08 29.90 12.82
CA GLY A 110 0.93 28.70 13.64
C GLY A 110 0.91 27.41 12.83
N VAL A 111 2.08 26.80 12.65
CA VAL A 111 2.20 25.37 12.41
C VAL A 111 1.82 24.74 13.74
N MET A 112 0.59 24.24 13.86
CA MET A 112 0.23 23.39 14.99
C MET A 112 1.27 22.27 15.08
N ALA A 113 1.84 22.09 16.27
CA ALA A 113 2.87 21.10 16.50
C ALA A 113 2.36 19.74 16.04
N GLY A 114 3.06 19.14 15.06
CA GLY A 114 2.93 17.71 14.80
C GLY A 114 3.22 16.93 16.09
N PRO A 115 2.82 15.65 16.15
CA PRO A 115 3.13 14.80 17.30
C PRO A 115 4.62 14.90 17.64
N LYS A 116 4.92 15.35 18.87
CA LYS A 116 6.30 15.61 19.32
C LYS A 116 7.14 14.34 19.44
N THR A 117 6.50 13.17 19.45
CA THR A 117 7.14 11.86 19.60
C THR A 117 6.66 10.91 18.51
N TRP A 118 7.54 9.99 18.10
CA TRP A 118 7.23 8.94 17.13
C TRP A 118 6.04 8.08 17.58
N GLU A 119 5.96 7.73 18.85
CA GLU A 119 4.83 6.95 19.38
C GLU A 119 3.49 7.70 19.27
N ALA A 120 3.49 9.02 19.48
CA ALA A 120 2.28 9.82 19.31
C ALA A 120 1.85 9.86 17.85
N HIS A 121 2.82 9.95 16.92
CA HIS A 121 2.57 9.86 15.48
C HIS A 121 1.97 8.50 15.11
N GLN A 122 2.60 7.42 15.56
CA GLN A 122 2.17 6.05 15.33
C GLN A 122 0.73 5.82 15.80
N ARG A 123 0.43 6.16 17.06
CA ARG A 123 -0.92 6.02 17.62
C ARG A 123 -1.95 6.83 16.82
N HIS A 124 -1.59 8.05 16.41
CA HIS A 124 -2.47 8.91 15.61
C HIS A 124 -2.78 8.30 14.23
N MET A 125 -1.75 7.81 13.52
CA MET A 125 -1.91 7.17 12.20
C MET A 125 -2.73 5.88 12.27
N ILE A 126 -2.39 4.96 13.19
CA ILE A 126 -3.16 3.72 13.40
C ILE A 126 -4.62 4.05 13.75
N HIS A 127 -4.85 5.06 14.59
CA HIS A 127 -6.19 5.49 14.93
C HIS A 127 -6.97 6.03 13.72
N MET A 128 -6.33 6.76 12.80
CA MET A 128 -6.97 7.22 11.57
C MET A 128 -7.41 6.05 10.69
N MET A 129 -6.53 5.09 10.47
CA MET A 129 -6.85 3.88 9.69
C MET A 129 -7.96 3.06 10.38
N HIS A 130 -7.88 2.86 11.70
CA HIS A 130 -8.92 2.18 12.47
C HIS A 130 -10.29 2.85 12.29
N ARG A 131 -10.36 4.19 12.33
CA ARG A 131 -11.63 4.91 12.15
C ARG A 131 -12.27 4.63 10.79
N VAL A 132 -11.47 4.58 9.72
CA VAL A 132 -11.94 4.29 8.37
C VAL A 132 -12.37 2.83 8.25
N LEU A 133 -11.52 1.88 8.64
CA LEU A 133 -11.81 0.44 8.56
C LEU A 133 -13.00 0.01 9.43
N SER A 134 -13.16 0.63 10.60
CA SER A 134 -14.32 0.39 11.46
C SER A 134 -15.57 1.13 11.00
N ILE A 135 -15.55 1.87 9.89
CA ILE A 135 -16.71 2.54 9.26
C ILE A 135 -17.37 3.51 10.25
N ARG A 136 -16.57 4.21 11.06
CA ARG A 136 -17.14 5.15 12.03
C ARG A 136 -17.83 6.29 11.29
N THR A 137 -18.98 6.71 11.80
CA THR A 137 -19.74 7.84 11.27
C THR A 137 -18.81 9.05 11.11
N SER A 138 -18.86 9.72 9.94
CA SER A 138 -17.99 10.85 9.56
C SER A 138 -16.48 10.58 9.45
N ALA A 139 -16.03 9.31 9.47
CA ALA A 139 -14.61 9.01 9.23
C ALA A 139 -14.23 9.27 7.77
N SER A 140 -15.00 8.70 6.84
CA SER A 140 -14.81 8.87 5.40
C SER A 140 -16.16 8.62 4.70
N PRO A 141 -16.88 9.64 4.21
CA PRO A 141 -18.11 9.45 3.45
C PRO A 141 -17.86 8.69 2.15
N PHE A 142 -16.74 8.94 1.47
CA PHE A 142 -16.32 8.22 0.28
C PHE A 142 -14.86 7.76 0.39
N THR A 143 -14.66 6.45 0.34
CA THR A 143 -13.35 5.81 0.33
C THR A 143 -13.10 5.18 -1.03
N LEU A 144 -12.10 5.71 -1.74
CA LEU A 144 -11.63 5.18 -3.01
C LEU A 144 -10.53 4.15 -2.77
N ILE A 145 -10.70 2.94 -3.27
CA ILE A 145 -9.68 1.90 -3.24
C ILE A 145 -9.10 1.77 -4.65
N LEU A 146 -7.79 1.94 -4.76
CA LEU A 146 -7.04 1.77 -5.98
C LEU A 146 -6.32 0.43 -5.93
N ASP A 147 -6.60 -0.45 -6.87
CA ASP A 147 -5.96 -1.76 -6.93
C ASP A 147 -5.40 -2.08 -8.32
N SER A 148 -4.71 -3.21 -8.41
CA SER A 148 -4.10 -3.68 -9.66
C SER A 148 -4.13 -5.20 -9.72
N LEU A 149 -3.84 -5.78 -10.87
CA LEU A 149 -3.61 -7.21 -11.07
C LEU A 149 -2.50 -7.74 -10.15
N ASN A 150 -1.52 -6.89 -9.83
CA ASN A 150 -0.44 -7.23 -8.93
C ASN A 150 -0.88 -7.31 -7.46
N GLN A 151 -1.91 -6.57 -7.09
CA GLN A 151 -2.50 -6.64 -5.76
C GLN A 151 -3.98 -6.25 -5.81
N ARG A 152 -4.85 -7.25 -5.70
CA ARG A 152 -6.31 -7.04 -5.66
C ARG A 152 -6.74 -6.45 -4.32
N SER A 153 -7.82 -5.67 -4.35
CA SER A 153 -8.46 -5.07 -3.17
C SER A 153 -9.23 -6.05 -2.28
N GLN A 154 -9.51 -7.27 -2.75
CA GLN A 154 -10.36 -8.25 -2.05
C GLN A 154 -9.97 -8.50 -0.57
N PRO A 155 -8.70 -8.63 -0.16
CA PRO A 155 -8.35 -8.81 1.25
C PRO A 155 -8.78 -7.62 2.13
N LEU A 156 -8.66 -6.41 1.60
CA LEU A 156 -9.08 -5.18 2.27
C LEU A 156 -10.62 -5.08 2.32
N LEU A 157 -11.32 -5.37 1.22
CA LEU A 157 -12.78 -5.39 1.19
C LEU A 157 -13.36 -6.40 2.19
N THR A 158 -12.75 -7.59 2.26
CA THR A 158 -13.17 -8.62 3.22
C THR A 158 -13.05 -8.11 4.65
N GLU A 159 -12.02 -7.31 4.95
CA GLU A 159 -11.86 -6.70 6.28
C GLU A 159 -12.89 -5.62 6.55
N PHE A 160 -13.22 -4.75 5.58
CA PHE A 160 -14.34 -3.81 5.69
C PHE A 160 -15.66 -4.52 5.98
N VAL A 161 -15.96 -5.59 5.25
CA VAL A 161 -17.16 -6.41 5.44
C VAL A 161 -17.18 -7.03 6.84
N ARG A 162 -16.08 -7.65 7.28
CA ARG A 162 -16.02 -8.24 8.63
C ARG A 162 -16.22 -7.19 9.72
N ARG A 163 -15.59 -6.02 9.61
CA ARG A 163 -15.76 -4.93 10.57
C ARG A 163 -17.18 -4.36 10.54
N ALA A 164 -17.82 -4.26 9.38
CA ALA A 164 -19.22 -3.87 9.26
C ALA A 164 -20.15 -4.86 9.97
N LEU A 165 -19.99 -6.15 9.68
CA LEU A 165 -20.79 -7.22 10.29
C LEU A 165 -20.54 -7.32 11.80
N SER A 166 -19.31 -7.08 12.27
CA SER A 166 -18.98 -7.01 13.70
C SER A 166 -19.66 -5.87 14.45
N ARG A 167 -20.12 -4.84 13.73
CA ARG A 167 -20.88 -3.69 14.25
C ARG A 167 -22.37 -3.79 13.94
N ASN A 168 -22.81 -4.88 13.31
CA ASN A 168 -24.18 -5.06 12.82
C ASN A 168 -24.63 -3.92 11.86
N VAL A 169 -23.70 -3.45 11.02
CA VAL A 169 -23.98 -2.48 9.95
C VAL A 169 -24.48 -3.23 8.72
N ASN A 170 -25.48 -2.67 8.03
CA ASN A 170 -25.98 -3.22 6.78
C ASN A 170 -24.90 -3.15 5.70
N VAL A 171 -24.59 -4.27 5.04
CA VAL A 171 -23.58 -4.31 3.98
C VAL A 171 -24.28 -4.56 2.65
N ILE A 172 -24.12 -3.63 1.72
CA ILE A 172 -24.66 -3.70 0.36
C ILE A 172 -23.47 -3.78 -0.59
N LEU A 173 -23.40 -4.86 -1.39
CA LEU A 173 -22.42 -5.02 -2.45
C LEU A 173 -23.11 -4.84 -3.79
N VAL A 174 -22.69 -3.80 -4.53
CA VAL A 174 -23.03 -3.60 -5.93
C VAL A 174 -21.94 -4.28 -6.75
N ALA A 175 -22.29 -5.42 -7.34
CA ALA A 175 -21.37 -6.31 -8.03
C ALA A 175 -21.47 -6.17 -9.56
N PHE A 176 -20.37 -5.80 -10.18
CA PHE A 176 -20.14 -5.82 -11.62
C PHE A 176 -19.32 -7.06 -12.01
N GLU A 177 -18.30 -7.39 -11.23
CA GLU A 177 -17.38 -8.50 -11.44
C GLU A 177 -17.42 -9.56 -10.32
N ALA A 178 -17.87 -9.19 -9.12
CA ALA A 178 -17.94 -10.10 -7.99
C ALA A 178 -19.01 -11.18 -8.19
N SER A 179 -18.67 -12.43 -7.85
CA SER A 179 -19.64 -13.54 -7.87
C SER A 179 -20.55 -13.54 -6.63
N ASN A 180 -21.73 -14.12 -6.76
CA ASN A 180 -22.77 -14.22 -5.71
C ASN A 180 -22.41 -15.14 -4.52
N ASN A 181 -21.17 -15.63 -4.42
CA ASN A 181 -20.71 -16.49 -3.33
C ASN A 181 -20.18 -15.70 -2.12
N GLN A 182 -20.71 -14.49 -1.88
CA GLN A 182 -20.30 -13.65 -0.76
C GLN A 182 -20.98 -14.06 0.56
N HIS A 183 -20.59 -13.43 1.66
CA HIS A 183 -21.13 -13.73 2.98
C HIS A 183 -22.67 -13.61 2.99
N PRO A 184 -23.42 -14.58 3.53
CA PRO A 184 -24.89 -14.65 3.39
C PRO A 184 -25.65 -13.49 4.05
N ALA A 185 -24.99 -12.74 4.93
CA ALA A 185 -25.54 -11.56 5.58
C ALA A 185 -25.41 -10.26 4.77
N MET A 186 -24.79 -10.32 3.58
CA MET A 186 -24.64 -9.17 2.70
C MET A 186 -25.81 -9.09 1.71
N ASN A 187 -26.29 -7.88 1.47
CA ASN A 187 -27.23 -7.61 0.38
C ASN A 187 -26.45 -7.52 -0.93
N TYR A 188 -26.72 -8.45 -1.84
CA TYR A 188 -26.08 -8.52 -3.15
C TYR A 188 -26.97 -7.87 -4.20
N ILE A 189 -26.43 -6.87 -4.92
CA ILE A 189 -27.07 -6.19 -6.03
C ILE A 189 -26.23 -6.44 -7.28
N ALA A 190 -26.83 -7.06 -8.31
CA ALA A 190 -26.14 -7.36 -9.56
C ALA A 190 -26.09 -6.11 -10.47
N GLY A 191 -25.06 -5.29 -10.29
CA GLY A 191 -24.85 -4.06 -11.05
C GLY A 191 -24.79 -4.29 -12.56
N SER A 192 -24.14 -5.35 -13.01
CA SER A 192 -24.05 -5.70 -14.44
C SER A 192 -25.40 -6.07 -15.07
N GLN A 193 -26.31 -6.65 -14.29
CA GLN A 193 -27.63 -7.12 -14.77
C GLN A 193 -28.73 -6.05 -14.65
N ALA A 194 -28.47 -4.94 -13.97
CA ALA A 194 -29.45 -3.87 -13.81
C ALA A 194 -29.87 -3.27 -15.17
N PRO A 195 -31.18 -3.11 -15.43
CA PRO A 195 -31.70 -2.68 -16.75
C PRO A 195 -31.48 -1.19 -17.03
N SER A 196 -31.46 -0.34 -16.00
CA SER A 196 -31.22 1.10 -16.12
C SER A 196 -30.41 1.63 -14.93
N PRO A 197 -29.68 2.76 -15.07
CA PRO A 197 -28.96 3.37 -13.96
C PRO A 197 -29.89 3.82 -12.84
N GLU A 198 -31.08 4.32 -13.16
CA GLU A 198 -32.08 4.73 -12.16
C GLU A 198 -32.61 3.55 -11.36
N HIS A 199 -32.81 2.39 -12.02
CA HIS A 199 -33.22 1.17 -11.33
C HIS A 199 -32.17 0.73 -10.31
N LEU A 200 -30.88 0.78 -10.67
CA LEU A 200 -29.79 0.43 -9.77
C LEU A 200 -29.76 1.34 -8.53
N VAL A 201 -29.91 2.65 -8.73
CA VAL A 201 -29.96 3.63 -7.62
C VAL A 201 -31.20 3.40 -6.73
N GLN A 202 -32.35 3.05 -7.33
CA GLN A 202 -33.56 2.71 -6.58
C GLN A 202 -33.39 1.43 -5.75
N GLU A 203 -32.74 0.41 -6.29
CA GLU A 203 -32.46 -0.84 -5.58
C GLU A 203 -31.53 -0.62 -4.38
N ILE A 204 -30.47 0.19 -4.57
CA ILE A 204 -29.60 0.63 -3.48
C ILE A 204 -30.41 1.38 -2.41
N LYS A 205 -31.28 2.30 -2.82
CA LYS A 205 -32.14 3.05 -1.89
C LYS A 205 -33.05 2.12 -1.08
N GLN A 206 -33.71 1.16 -1.73
CA GLN A 206 -34.58 0.18 -1.08
C GLN A 206 -33.79 -0.68 -0.07
N ALA A 207 -32.57 -1.09 -0.42
CA ALA A 207 -31.69 -1.84 0.48
C ALA A 207 -31.23 -1.03 1.70
N MET A 208 -31.29 0.31 1.66
CA MET A 208 -30.89 1.21 2.75
C MET A 208 -32.05 1.67 3.64
N GLU A 209 -33.29 1.74 3.13
CA GLU A 209 -34.44 2.37 3.82
C GLU A 209 -34.74 1.79 5.21
N ASN A 210 -34.45 0.50 5.43
CA ASN A 210 -34.73 -0.18 6.70
C ASN A 210 -33.58 -0.10 7.72
N PHE A 211 -32.47 0.54 7.39
CA PHE A 211 -31.25 0.51 8.19
C PHE A 211 -30.77 1.92 8.57
N LYS A 212 -30.25 2.06 9.79
CA LYS A 212 -29.72 3.33 10.30
C LYS A 212 -28.37 3.70 9.70
N GLU A 213 -27.49 2.71 9.56
CA GLU A 213 -26.16 2.85 8.96
C GLU A 213 -25.99 1.73 7.94
N SER A 214 -25.51 2.07 6.75
CA SER A 214 -25.17 1.11 5.71
C SER A 214 -23.74 1.34 5.19
N LEU A 215 -23.13 0.26 4.73
CA LEU A 215 -21.89 0.26 3.98
C LEU A 215 -22.23 -0.15 2.54
N VAL A 216 -22.04 0.76 1.59
CA VAL A 216 -22.23 0.49 0.16
C VAL A 216 -20.86 0.26 -0.46
N ILE A 217 -20.65 -0.93 -1.02
CA ILE A 217 -19.43 -1.32 -1.72
C ILE A 217 -19.73 -1.43 -3.20
N VAL A 218 -19.00 -0.71 -4.04
CA VAL A 218 -18.99 -0.87 -5.50
C VAL A 218 -17.67 -1.52 -5.88
N ASP A 219 -17.74 -2.72 -6.45
CA ASP A 219 -16.55 -3.51 -6.82
C ASP A 219 -15.82 -2.97 -8.06
N ASN A 220 -16.51 -2.31 -8.97
CA ASN A 220 -15.91 -1.67 -10.13
C ASN A 220 -16.58 -0.33 -10.46
N LEU A 221 -15.94 0.75 -10.02
CA LEU A 221 -16.39 2.12 -10.26
C LEU A 221 -16.34 2.53 -11.74
N TYR A 222 -15.42 1.96 -12.51
CA TYR A 222 -15.28 2.28 -13.93
C TYR A 222 -16.53 1.82 -14.70
N GLU A 223 -16.99 0.59 -14.47
CA GLU A 223 -18.22 0.09 -15.11
C GLU A 223 -19.47 0.86 -14.67
N LEU A 224 -19.56 1.24 -13.40
CA LEU A 224 -20.70 1.98 -12.86
C LEU A 224 -20.90 3.33 -13.57
N ILE A 225 -19.84 4.11 -13.80
CA ILE A 225 -19.94 5.40 -14.46
C ILE A 225 -19.92 5.27 -15.98
N HIS A 226 -18.94 4.55 -16.53
CA HIS A 226 -18.68 4.58 -17.98
C HIS A 226 -19.63 3.68 -18.76
N ILE A 227 -19.93 2.49 -18.24
CA ILE A 227 -20.78 1.52 -18.93
C ILE A 227 -22.25 1.71 -18.57
N LYS A 228 -22.58 1.83 -17.29
CA LYS A 228 -23.97 2.01 -16.84
C LYS A 228 -24.47 3.45 -16.87
N GLY A 229 -23.56 4.44 -16.82
CA GLY A 229 -23.95 5.85 -16.86
C GLY A 229 -24.56 6.38 -15.56
N VAL A 230 -24.22 5.79 -14.40
CA VAL A 230 -24.69 6.29 -13.10
C VAL A 230 -23.91 7.56 -12.75
N ASP A 231 -24.64 8.65 -12.44
CA ASP A 231 -24.01 9.86 -11.94
C ASP A 231 -23.51 9.65 -10.50
N MET A 232 -22.21 9.85 -10.31
CA MET A 232 -21.55 9.73 -9.03
C MET A 232 -22.09 10.73 -8.00
N ASN A 233 -22.48 11.93 -8.42
CA ASN A 233 -23.03 12.93 -7.51
C ASN A 233 -24.35 12.45 -6.91
N VAL A 234 -25.23 11.86 -7.72
CA VAL A 234 -26.50 11.29 -7.29
C VAL A 234 -26.27 10.14 -6.30
N LEU A 235 -25.31 9.26 -6.59
CA LEU A 235 -24.96 8.16 -5.69
C LEU A 235 -24.36 8.66 -4.37
N PHE A 236 -23.47 9.65 -4.42
CA PHE A 236 -22.86 10.23 -3.23
C PHE A 236 -23.90 10.94 -2.36
N ASP A 237 -24.79 11.73 -2.95
CA ASP A 237 -25.85 12.43 -2.23
C ASP A 237 -26.83 11.45 -1.58
N LEU A 238 -27.16 10.34 -2.27
CA LEU A 238 -27.97 9.28 -1.70
C LEU A 238 -27.28 8.64 -0.49
N VAL A 239 -26.03 8.20 -0.64
CA VAL A 239 -25.36 7.39 0.40
C VAL A 239 -24.87 8.26 1.57
N ALA A 240 -24.09 9.29 1.29
CA ALA A 240 -23.41 10.10 2.30
C ALA A 240 -24.33 11.17 2.90
N MET A 241 -25.12 11.87 2.07
CA MET A 241 -25.91 13.02 2.55
C MET A 241 -27.27 12.60 3.12
N ARG A 242 -28.02 11.76 2.40
CA ARG A 242 -29.37 11.35 2.81
C ARG A 242 -29.39 10.27 3.89
N HIS A 243 -28.49 9.30 3.81
CA HIS A 243 -28.46 8.14 4.70
C HIS A 243 -27.25 8.10 5.65
N CYS A 244 -26.41 9.16 5.67
CA CYS A 244 -25.21 9.27 6.52
C CYS A 244 -24.32 8.01 6.53
N SER A 245 -24.30 7.30 5.40
CA SER A 245 -23.70 5.99 5.23
C SER A 245 -22.35 6.12 4.52
N THR A 246 -21.56 5.04 4.50
CA THR A 246 -20.23 5.05 3.90
C THR A 246 -20.26 4.39 2.52
N LEU A 247 -19.70 5.08 1.53
CA LEU A 247 -19.47 4.55 0.20
C LEU A 247 -18.01 4.11 0.06
N ILE A 248 -17.80 2.87 -0.40
CA ILE A 248 -16.51 2.34 -0.82
C ILE A 248 -16.61 2.01 -2.29
N GLY A 249 -15.68 2.53 -3.08
CA GLY A 249 -15.59 2.20 -4.49
C GLY A 249 -14.19 1.75 -4.86
N VAL A 250 -14.12 0.65 -5.62
CA VAL A 250 -12.86 0.11 -6.13
C VAL A 250 -12.67 0.57 -7.57
N TYR A 251 -11.46 1.04 -7.86
CA TYR A 251 -11.02 1.42 -9.20
C TYR A 251 -9.75 0.66 -9.54
N HIS A 252 -9.82 -0.17 -10.58
CA HIS A 252 -8.70 -0.95 -11.07
C HIS A 252 -7.79 -0.08 -11.94
N GLN A 253 -6.53 0.08 -11.52
CA GLN A 253 -5.56 0.94 -12.21
C GLN A 253 -5.07 0.38 -13.54
N ASP A 254 -5.27 -0.93 -13.76
CA ASP A 254 -4.85 -1.61 -14.97
C ASP A 254 -5.90 -1.55 -16.10
N ILE A 255 -7.05 -0.92 -15.85
CA ILE A 255 -8.07 -0.67 -16.88
C ILE A 255 -7.66 0.59 -17.65
N MET A 256 -7.49 0.45 -18.96
CA MET A 256 -7.23 1.59 -19.84
C MET A 256 -8.52 2.39 -20.05
N PRO A 257 -8.54 3.69 -19.75
CA PRO A 257 -9.72 4.52 -20.01
C PRO A 257 -9.97 4.56 -21.52
N GLN A 258 -11.21 4.28 -21.92
CA GLN A 258 -11.60 4.42 -23.32
C GLN A 258 -11.84 5.90 -23.62
N VAL A 259 -11.09 6.45 -24.58
CA VAL A 259 -11.31 7.82 -25.05
C VAL A 259 -12.58 7.85 -25.89
N THR A 260 -13.67 8.33 -25.30
CA THR A 260 -14.92 8.53 -26.04
C THR A 260 -14.82 9.85 -26.85
N PRO A 261 -15.01 9.81 -28.18
CA PRO A 261 -14.98 11.01 -28.99
C PRO A 261 -16.10 11.97 -28.55
N GLY A 262 -15.76 13.24 -28.31
CA GLY A 262 -16.70 14.26 -27.82
C GLY A 262 -16.61 14.59 -26.32
N GLN A 263 -15.79 13.87 -25.53
CA GLN A 263 -15.51 14.17 -24.12
C GLN A 263 -14.08 14.69 -23.87
N GLU A 264 -13.53 15.46 -24.81
CA GLU A 264 -12.14 15.96 -24.76
C GLU A 264 -11.84 16.84 -23.53
N TYR A 265 -12.85 17.53 -23.00
CA TYR A 265 -12.73 18.41 -21.83
C TYR A 265 -13.19 17.76 -20.53
N SER A 266 -13.70 16.53 -20.57
CA SER A 266 -14.10 15.81 -19.36
C SER A 266 -12.86 15.25 -18.65
N PRO A 267 -12.75 15.39 -17.33
CA PRO A 267 -11.64 14.78 -16.59
C PRO A 267 -11.70 13.25 -16.73
N GLU A 268 -10.53 12.62 -16.69
CA GLU A 268 -10.42 11.17 -16.59
C GLU A 268 -11.20 10.65 -15.36
N PRO A 269 -11.92 9.52 -15.46
CA PRO A 269 -12.71 8.99 -14.34
C PRO A 269 -11.91 8.83 -13.05
N LEU A 270 -10.66 8.35 -13.14
CA LEU A 270 -9.77 8.26 -11.99
C LEU A 270 -9.54 9.61 -11.32
N LYS A 271 -9.36 10.69 -12.09
CA LYS A 271 -9.18 12.05 -11.56
C LYS A 271 -10.44 12.58 -10.90
N LEU A 272 -11.62 12.24 -11.44
CA LEU A 272 -12.89 12.58 -10.82
C LEU A 272 -13.06 11.87 -9.48
N PHE A 273 -12.82 10.55 -9.42
CA PHE A 273 -12.90 9.78 -8.18
C PHE A 273 -11.89 10.25 -7.15
N ASP A 274 -10.64 10.47 -7.57
CA ASP A 274 -9.60 10.98 -6.71
C ASP A 274 -9.97 12.36 -6.15
N TYR A 275 -10.61 13.23 -6.94
CA TYR A 275 -11.10 14.53 -6.45
C TYR A 275 -12.23 14.39 -5.42
N LEU A 276 -13.21 13.52 -5.66
CA LEU A 276 -14.35 13.32 -4.77
C LEU A 276 -14.00 12.54 -3.48
N ALA A 277 -12.97 11.70 -3.51
CA ALA A 277 -12.61 10.85 -2.40
C ALA A 277 -12.14 11.64 -1.17
N THR A 278 -12.68 11.27 -0.01
CA THR A 278 -12.19 11.76 1.28
C THR A 278 -11.05 10.92 1.84
N THR A 279 -11.01 9.64 1.47
CA THR A 279 -9.89 8.75 1.75
C THR A 279 -9.54 7.99 0.48
N VAL A 280 -8.27 7.93 0.14
CA VAL A 280 -7.75 7.14 -0.99
C VAL A 280 -6.83 6.08 -0.44
N ILE A 281 -7.07 4.81 -0.76
CA ILE A 281 -6.26 3.68 -0.32
C ILE A 281 -5.73 2.95 -1.55
N ARG A 282 -4.41 2.95 -1.73
CA ARG A 282 -3.73 2.21 -2.78
C ARG A 282 -3.24 0.87 -2.25
N CYS A 283 -3.62 -0.19 -2.95
CA CYS A 283 -3.27 -1.57 -2.66
C CYS A 283 -1.92 -1.93 -3.30
N ILE A 284 -0.94 -2.31 -2.49
CA ILE A 284 0.40 -2.72 -2.93
C ILE A 284 0.71 -4.12 -2.39
N SER A 285 1.30 -4.97 -3.24
CA SER A 285 1.74 -6.30 -2.80
C SER A 285 2.89 -6.18 -1.82
N PHE A 286 2.82 -6.90 -0.69
CA PHE A 286 3.85 -6.86 0.33
C PHE A 286 5.24 -7.27 -0.21
N ALA A 287 5.29 -8.25 -1.12
CA ALA A 287 6.53 -8.64 -1.78
C ALA A 287 7.15 -7.50 -2.62
N GLN A 288 6.32 -6.66 -3.24
CA GLN A 288 6.78 -5.51 -4.02
C GLN A 288 7.31 -4.40 -3.12
N ALA A 289 6.61 -4.10 -2.03
CA ALA A 289 7.07 -3.13 -1.03
C ALA A 289 8.44 -3.51 -0.45
N LEU A 290 8.65 -4.80 -0.16
CA LEU A 290 9.95 -5.31 0.29
C LEU A 290 11.02 -5.24 -0.81
N ALA A 291 10.68 -5.52 -2.06
CA ALA A 291 11.61 -5.42 -3.18
C ALA A 291 12.06 -3.97 -3.43
N ILE A 292 11.13 -3.01 -3.35
CA ILE A 292 11.41 -1.57 -3.43
C ILE A 292 12.35 -1.15 -2.31
N LYS A 293 12.04 -1.57 -1.07
CA LYS A 293 12.91 -1.30 0.08
C LYS A 293 14.31 -1.88 -0.11
N ALA A 294 14.42 -3.15 -0.47
CA ALA A 294 15.70 -3.82 -0.67
C ALA A 294 16.53 -3.21 -1.81
N ALA A 295 15.88 -2.70 -2.87
CA ALA A 295 16.55 -1.96 -3.92
C ALA A 295 17.10 -0.64 -3.40
N LYS A 296 16.28 0.14 -2.67
CA LYS A 296 16.67 1.41 -2.06
C LYS A 296 17.85 1.27 -1.10
N GLU A 297 17.84 0.26 -0.24
CA GLU A 297 18.94 -0.03 0.70
C GLU A 297 20.24 -0.42 0.00
N ARG A 298 20.15 -1.05 -1.17
CA ARG A 298 21.30 -1.40 -2.01
C ARG A 298 21.65 -0.30 -3.02
N SER A 299 20.97 0.84 -2.98
CA SER A 299 21.10 1.91 -3.99
C SER A 299 20.93 1.41 -5.43
N LEU A 300 20.08 0.40 -5.62
CA LEU A 300 19.69 -0.14 -6.92
C LEU A 300 18.47 0.64 -7.46
N PRO A 301 18.25 0.66 -8.78
CA PRO A 301 17.02 1.21 -9.34
C PRO A 301 15.80 0.49 -8.77
N GLU A 302 14.75 1.25 -8.50
CA GLU A 302 13.51 0.69 -7.97
C GLU A 302 12.92 -0.32 -8.96
N PRO A 303 12.49 -1.50 -8.49
CA PRO A 303 11.89 -2.50 -9.34
C PRO A 303 10.57 -1.98 -9.90
N THR A 304 10.46 -2.00 -11.22
CA THR A 304 9.25 -1.62 -11.92
C THR A 304 8.24 -2.76 -11.89
N HIS A 305 6.97 -2.44 -11.66
CA HIS A 305 5.88 -3.42 -11.58
C HIS A 305 4.69 -3.02 -12.46
N GLY A 306 3.92 -4.01 -12.92
CA GLY A 306 2.67 -3.80 -13.66
C GLY A 306 2.90 -3.06 -14.99
N LEU A 307 2.01 -2.11 -15.30
CA LEU A 307 2.02 -1.33 -16.55
C LEU A 307 3.34 -0.58 -16.78
N LEU A 308 4.04 -0.19 -15.70
CA LEU A 308 5.29 0.55 -15.82
C LEU A 308 6.42 -0.28 -16.46
N MET A 309 6.31 -1.62 -16.51
CA MET A 309 7.30 -2.47 -17.18
C MET A 309 7.29 -2.29 -18.71
N GLY A 310 6.28 -1.61 -19.27
CA GLY A 310 6.16 -1.38 -20.72
C GLY A 310 5.98 -2.67 -21.52
N ALA A 311 5.62 -3.77 -20.86
CA ALA A 311 5.30 -5.03 -21.49
C ALA A 311 3.86 -4.98 -22.02
N GLU A 312 3.70 -5.27 -23.31
CA GLU A 312 2.40 -5.30 -23.97
C GLU A 312 1.56 -6.50 -23.49
N GLY A 313 0.27 -6.28 -23.25
CA GLY A 313 -0.67 -7.30 -22.80
C GLY A 313 -0.97 -7.30 -21.29
N ILE A 314 -1.59 -8.37 -20.82
CA ILE A 314 -1.96 -8.54 -19.40
C ILE A 314 -0.75 -9.10 -18.65
N VAL A 315 -0.12 -8.28 -17.82
CA VAL A 315 1.13 -8.63 -17.14
C VAL A 315 0.92 -8.66 -15.63
N GLN A 316 1.14 -9.83 -15.04
CA GLN A 316 1.15 -10.02 -13.59
C GLN A 316 2.54 -10.44 -13.12
N CYS A 317 3.07 -9.78 -12.10
CA CYS A 317 4.37 -10.12 -11.53
C CYS A 317 4.33 -11.47 -10.78
N LEU A 318 5.42 -12.24 -10.81
CA LEU A 318 5.51 -13.57 -10.17
C LEU A 318 5.22 -13.58 -8.66
N LYS A 319 5.44 -12.46 -7.97
CA LYS A 319 5.17 -12.28 -6.53
C LYS A 319 4.01 -11.31 -6.28
N ALA A 320 3.10 -11.19 -7.25
CA ALA A 320 1.83 -10.51 -7.07
C ALA A 320 0.97 -11.22 -6.00
N ASN A 321 0.05 -10.47 -5.38
CA ASN A 321 -0.93 -10.95 -4.42
C ASN A 321 -0.29 -11.80 -3.31
N ASP A 322 0.66 -11.20 -2.58
CA ASP A 322 1.40 -11.90 -1.52
C ASP A 322 0.45 -12.43 -0.44
N ILE A 323 0.57 -13.73 -0.15
CA ILE A 323 -0.24 -14.41 0.86
C ILE A 323 0.05 -13.92 2.29
N ARG A 324 1.19 -13.26 2.50
CA ARG A 324 1.63 -12.77 3.81
C ARG A 324 0.88 -11.53 4.26
N GLY A 325 0.09 -10.88 3.40
CA GLY A 325 -0.63 -9.66 3.72
C GLY A 325 -0.54 -8.63 2.60
N ILE A 326 -1.25 -7.53 2.78
CA ILE A 326 -1.35 -6.43 1.83
C ILE A 326 -0.79 -5.15 2.44
N VAL A 327 -0.09 -4.35 1.63
CA VAL A 327 0.38 -3.02 2.01
C VAL A 327 -0.62 -1.99 1.50
N LEU A 328 -0.95 -1.03 2.35
CA LEU A 328 -1.94 0.01 2.08
C LEU A 328 -1.25 1.36 2.18
N GLU A 329 -1.09 2.05 1.05
CA GLU A 329 -0.76 3.48 1.06
C GLU A 329 -2.06 4.25 1.16
N ALA A 330 -2.32 4.85 2.32
CA ALA A 330 -3.56 5.55 2.57
C ALA A 330 -3.32 7.04 2.68
N GLU A 331 -4.11 7.82 1.94
CA GLU A 331 -4.21 9.27 2.02
C GLU A 331 -5.56 9.64 2.63
N PHE A 332 -5.53 10.37 3.74
CA PHE A 332 -6.70 10.86 4.45
C PHE A 332 -6.81 12.37 4.27
N ARG A 333 -7.92 12.86 3.71
CA ARG A 333 -8.14 14.29 3.51
C ARG A 333 -8.85 14.90 4.69
N ARG A 334 -8.19 15.83 5.38
CA ARG A 334 -8.76 16.55 6.52
C ARG A 334 -9.76 17.61 6.05
N LYS A 335 -10.63 18.05 6.97
CA LYS A 335 -11.52 19.21 6.76
C LYS A 335 -10.78 20.50 6.40
N SER A 336 -9.50 20.61 6.78
CA SER A 336 -8.63 21.73 6.41
C SER A 336 -8.12 21.67 4.96
N GLY A 337 -8.44 20.61 4.21
CA GLY A 337 -7.93 20.38 2.86
C GLY A 337 -6.49 19.84 2.78
N ARG A 338 -5.79 19.73 3.91
CA ARG A 338 -4.44 19.12 3.94
C ARG A 338 -4.56 17.60 3.98
N PRO A 339 -3.93 16.87 3.05
CA PRO A 339 -3.88 15.42 3.10
C PRO A 339 -2.86 14.95 4.15
N GLU A 340 -3.15 13.82 4.78
CA GLU A 340 -2.20 13.05 5.59
C GLU A 340 -2.06 11.66 5.00
N SER A 341 -0.83 11.26 4.68
CA SER A 341 -0.55 9.99 4.03
C SER A 341 0.37 9.13 4.88
N GLU A 342 0.10 7.84 4.95
CA GLU A 342 0.94 6.89 5.65
C GLU A 342 0.81 5.48 5.04
N THR A 343 1.82 4.63 5.26
CA THR A 343 1.84 3.26 4.73
C THR A 343 1.59 2.24 5.83
N TYR A 344 0.50 1.51 5.67
CA TYR A 344 0.02 0.50 6.61
C TYR A 344 0.25 -0.91 6.06
N PHE A 345 0.27 -1.87 6.96
CA PHE A 345 0.25 -3.28 6.64
C PHE A 345 -0.98 -3.93 7.25
N LEU A 346 -1.75 -4.59 6.40
CA LEU A 346 -2.88 -5.41 6.78
C LEU A 346 -2.47 -6.88 6.65
N PRO A 347 -2.37 -7.63 7.76
CA PRO A 347 -2.08 -9.06 7.72
C PRO A 347 -3.20 -9.82 7.01
N PRO A 348 -2.91 -11.03 6.50
CA PRO A 348 -3.86 -11.79 5.73
C PRO A 348 -4.94 -12.26 6.69
N SER A 349 -6.19 -12.04 6.31
CA SER A 349 -7.27 -12.46 7.19
C SER A 349 -7.43 -13.97 7.14
N ARG A 350 -6.90 -14.65 8.17
CA ARG A 350 -7.01 -16.10 8.31
C ARG A 350 -8.37 -16.43 8.88
N SER A 351 -9.30 -16.75 7.99
CA SER A 351 -10.62 -17.28 8.35
C SER A 351 -10.43 -18.50 9.26
N GLY A 352 -10.63 -18.32 10.57
CA GLY A 352 -10.70 -19.39 11.56
C GLY A 352 -9.48 -19.67 12.45
N ALA A 353 -8.35 -18.94 12.36
CA ALA A 353 -7.11 -19.38 13.03
C ALA A 353 -6.40 -18.38 13.97
N THR A 354 -6.79 -17.11 14.06
CA THR A 354 -6.09 -16.15 14.95
C THR A 354 -7.08 -15.33 15.77
N GLY A 355 -6.82 -15.22 17.07
CA GLY A 355 -7.68 -14.61 18.07
C GLY A 355 -7.83 -13.09 17.98
N GLU A 356 -7.94 -12.53 16.77
CA GLU A 356 -8.14 -11.12 16.45
C GLU A 356 -9.59 -10.67 16.72
N TYR A 357 -10.56 -11.57 16.52
CA TYR A 357 -11.98 -11.33 16.78
C TYR A 357 -12.45 -12.20 17.95
N ASN A 358 -13.39 -11.68 18.73
CA ASN A 358 -14.09 -12.45 19.76
C ASN A 358 -15.03 -13.48 19.12
N ALA A 359 -15.48 -14.45 19.91
CA ALA A 359 -16.57 -15.32 19.47
C ALA A 359 -17.83 -14.47 19.17
N PRO A 360 -18.58 -14.79 18.10
CA PRO A 360 -19.82 -14.09 17.80
C PRO A 360 -20.82 -14.27 18.94
N GLN A 361 -21.48 -13.18 19.33
CA GLN A 361 -22.59 -13.20 20.28
C GLN A 361 -23.87 -13.66 19.57
N ALA A 362 -24.88 -14.09 20.33
CA ALA A 362 -26.16 -14.53 19.77
C ALA A 362 -26.78 -13.42 18.88
N GLY A 363 -27.06 -13.76 17.62
CA GLY A 363 -27.59 -12.81 16.63
C GLY A 363 -26.54 -12.02 15.85
N MET A 364 -25.25 -12.19 16.13
CA MET A 364 -24.16 -11.58 15.35
C MET A 364 -23.47 -12.61 14.44
N HIS A 365 -23.17 -12.22 13.20
CA HIS A 365 -22.45 -13.08 12.25
C HIS A 365 -20.94 -13.13 12.52
N VAL A 366 -20.37 -12.02 13.00
CA VAL A 366 -18.95 -11.86 13.30
C VAL A 366 -18.84 -11.25 14.71
N GLY A 367 -17.92 -11.77 15.54
CA GLY A 367 -17.69 -11.19 16.87
C GLY A 367 -17.00 -9.83 16.80
N THR A 368 -16.83 -9.17 17.94
CA THR A 368 -16.18 -7.86 18.00
C THR A 368 -14.66 -7.99 17.83
N LEU A 369 -14.03 -6.97 17.24
CA LEU A 369 -12.58 -6.88 17.14
C LEU A 369 -11.97 -6.80 18.56
N ARG A 370 -10.97 -7.65 18.85
CA ARG A 370 -10.28 -7.67 20.16
C ARG A 370 -9.20 -6.62 20.26
N GLU A 371 -8.36 -6.56 19.24
CA GLU A 371 -7.21 -5.67 19.17
C GLU A 371 -7.00 -5.23 17.72
N GLU A 372 -6.54 -3.99 17.54
CA GLU A 372 -6.18 -3.49 16.22
C GLU A 372 -4.88 -4.16 15.77
N PHE A 373 -4.95 -4.87 14.65
CA PHE A 373 -3.83 -5.62 14.10
C PHE A 373 -3.23 -4.97 12.84
N VAL A 374 -3.83 -3.89 12.35
CA VAL A 374 -3.21 -3.04 11.33
C VAL A 374 -2.07 -2.26 11.96
N LYS A 375 -0.90 -2.35 11.34
CA LYS A 375 0.33 -1.73 11.83
C LYS A 375 0.92 -0.81 10.77
N LEU A 376 1.79 0.11 11.18
CA LEU A 376 2.62 0.82 10.22
C LEU A 376 3.61 -0.15 9.59
N ILE A 377 3.91 0.02 8.30
CA ILE A 377 4.86 -0.85 7.60
C ILE A 377 6.24 -0.84 8.27
N VAL A 378 6.60 0.31 8.87
CA VAL A 378 7.87 0.54 9.57
C VAL A 378 7.98 -0.27 10.86
N GLU A 379 6.88 -0.79 11.41
CA GLU A 379 6.89 -1.64 12.61
C GLU A 379 7.16 -3.12 12.29
N LEU A 380 7.09 -3.50 11.01
CA LEU A 380 7.27 -4.90 10.64
C LEU A 380 8.75 -5.27 10.68
N PRO A 381 9.13 -6.33 11.43
CA PRO A 381 10.52 -6.80 11.45
C PRO A 381 11.05 -7.11 10.05
N GLN A 382 10.20 -7.74 9.22
CA GLN A 382 10.53 -8.09 7.83
C GLN A 382 10.76 -6.87 6.95
N TYR A 383 10.15 -5.73 7.29
CA TYR A 383 10.43 -4.48 6.62
C TYR A 383 11.70 -3.88 7.22
N THR A 384 11.88 -3.81 8.53
CA THR A 384 13.01 -3.12 9.20
C THR A 384 14.37 -3.81 9.11
N ASP A 385 14.41 -5.13 8.87
CA ASP A 385 15.64 -5.90 8.84
C ASP A 385 16.42 -5.78 7.52
N SER A 386 17.08 -4.62 7.43
CA SER A 386 18.42 -4.41 6.87
C SER A 386 19.12 -3.32 7.71
N GLY A 387 19.26 -3.54 9.02
CA GLY A 387 20.11 -2.70 9.87
C GLY A 387 19.48 -1.45 10.51
N ILE A 388 18.18 -1.20 10.34
CA ILE A 388 17.49 -0.03 10.96
C ILE A 388 16.60 -0.42 12.14
N GLY A 389 16.01 -1.62 12.16
CA GLY A 389 15.20 -2.09 13.30
C GLY A 389 16.00 -2.18 14.60
N ALA A 390 17.23 -2.70 14.52
CA ALA A 390 18.19 -2.72 15.63
C ALA A 390 18.68 -1.32 16.07
N TRP A 391 18.47 -0.27 15.26
CA TRP A 391 18.82 1.11 15.60
C TRP A 391 17.74 1.80 16.47
N LEU A 392 16.46 1.42 16.32
CA LEU A 392 15.37 2.00 17.10
C LEU A 392 15.27 1.41 18.51
N ASP A 393 15.45 0.09 18.65
CA ASP A 393 15.34 -0.59 19.94
C ASP A 393 16.55 -0.33 20.87
N ASN A 394 17.71 0.05 20.30
CA ASN A 394 18.97 0.17 21.05
C ASN A 394 19.37 1.62 21.38
N LYS A 395 18.49 2.60 21.15
CA LYS A 395 18.73 4.01 21.51
C LYS A 395 18.83 4.27 23.02
N GLY A 396 18.58 3.26 23.84
CA GLY A 396 18.79 3.31 25.29
C GLY A 396 20.16 2.83 25.77
N ASN A 397 20.98 2.18 24.92
CA ASN A 397 22.19 1.48 25.42
C ASN A 397 23.39 1.42 24.46
N ALA A 398 23.35 2.04 23.28
CA ALA A 398 24.50 2.09 22.38
C ALA A 398 25.44 3.24 22.75
N THR A 399 26.72 2.93 22.96
CA THR A 399 27.80 3.93 23.12
C THR A 399 28.11 4.61 21.78
N ASP A 400 28.47 5.90 21.80
CA ASP A 400 28.77 6.71 20.60
C ASP A 400 29.71 6.02 19.60
N ASP A 401 30.67 5.21 20.07
CA ASP A 401 31.62 4.46 19.24
C ASP A 401 30.97 3.39 18.33
N GLU A 402 29.85 2.77 18.74
CA GLU A 402 29.13 1.78 17.93
C GLU A 402 28.22 2.42 16.87
N ILE A 403 27.80 3.67 17.13
CA ILE A 403 26.98 4.48 16.23
C ILE A 403 27.86 5.01 15.08
N GLU A 404 29.09 5.43 15.39
CA GLU A 404 30.06 5.88 14.39
C GLU A 404 30.59 4.77 13.48
N THR A 405 30.74 3.54 13.98
CA THR A 405 31.24 2.41 13.19
C THR A 405 30.22 1.84 12.20
N ARG A 406 28.92 2.16 12.37
CA ARG A 406 27.83 1.66 11.50
C ARG A 406 27.20 2.73 10.60
N ALA A 407 27.53 4.00 10.79
CA ALA A 407 27.14 5.07 9.87
C ALA A 407 28.09 5.11 8.67
N THR A 408 27.56 5.22 7.45
CA THR A 408 28.37 5.32 6.21
C THR A 408 29.21 6.60 6.15
N PHE A 409 28.93 7.57 7.01
CA PHE A 409 29.65 8.84 7.14
C PHE A 409 29.86 9.14 8.63
N LYS A 410 31.08 9.52 9.01
CA LYS A 410 31.36 10.04 10.34
C LYS A 410 30.72 11.43 10.48
N LEU A 411 29.76 11.56 11.39
CA LEU A 411 29.05 12.81 11.66
C LEU A 411 29.76 13.68 12.71
N SER A 412 30.69 13.09 13.45
CA SER A 412 31.57 13.72 14.43
C SER A 412 32.97 13.89 13.84
N LEU A 413 33.62 14.99 14.19
CA LEU A 413 35.05 15.18 13.94
C LEU A 413 35.81 14.44 15.03
N THR A 414 36.81 13.66 14.64
CA THR A 414 37.76 13.11 15.62
C THR A 414 38.49 14.24 16.32
N GLU A 415 38.97 14.00 17.54
CA GLU A 415 39.69 15.00 18.33
C GLU A 415 40.91 15.57 17.59
N LYS A 416 41.56 14.74 16.76
CA LYS A 416 42.65 15.16 15.86
C LYS A 416 42.18 16.10 14.75
N GLU A 417 41.03 15.84 14.14
CA GLU A 417 40.45 16.69 13.10
C GLU A 417 39.91 17.99 13.68
N LYS A 418 39.39 17.96 14.91
CA LYS A 418 38.97 19.16 15.65
C LYS A 418 40.17 20.06 15.96
N VAL A 419 41.26 19.50 16.48
CA VAL A 419 42.51 20.24 16.72
C VAL A 419 43.10 20.76 15.41
N ALA A 420 43.06 19.97 14.33
CA ALA A 420 43.52 20.43 13.02
C ALA A 420 42.66 21.59 12.50
N ARG A 421 41.33 21.53 12.63
CA ARG A 421 40.42 22.61 12.26
C ARG A 421 40.63 23.87 13.10
N GLU A 422 40.85 23.72 14.41
CA GLU A 422 41.11 24.84 15.32
C GLU A 422 42.50 25.46 15.09
N GLY A 423 43.47 24.68 14.59
CA GLY A 423 44.81 25.16 14.20
C GLY A 423 44.90 25.79 12.81
N VAL A 424 43.84 25.75 12.01
CA VAL A 424 43.80 26.45 10.71
C VAL A 424 43.58 27.94 10.98
N VAL A 425 44.64 28.72 10.79
CA VAL A 425 44.58 30.18 10.88
C VAL A 425 43.77 30.72 9.71
N LEU A 426 42.53 31.09 9.98
CA LEU A 426 41.68 31.78 9.02
C LEU A 426 42.19 33.22 8.85
N PRO A 427 42.33 33.73 7.61
CA PRO A 427 42.58 35.14 7.38
C PRO A 427 41.51 35.98 8.11
N TYR A 428 41.95 36.98 8.89
CA TYR A 428 41.11 37.92 9.65
C TYR A 428 40.37 37.37 10.89
N HIS A 429 40.63 36.14 11.34
CA HIS A 429 40.02 35.60 12.56
C HIS A 429 40.51 36.28 13.86
N ASP A 430 41.76 36.77 13.85
CA ASP A 430 42.32 37.55 14.96
C ASP A 430 41.55 38.85 15.22
N ALA A 431 40.90 39.41 14.18
CA ALA A 431 40.11 40.62 14.29
C ALA A 431 38.76 40.42 15.02
N GLN A 432 38.26 39.18 15.12
CA GLN A 432 37.03 38.87 15.86
C GLN A 432 37.27 38.56 17.33
N ASN A 433 38.43 37.97 17.67
CA ASN A 433 38.74 37.56 19.05
C ASN A 433 39.18 38.74 19.93
N GLN A 434 39.74 39.81 19.35
CA GLN A 434 40.07 41.04 20.06
C GLN A 434 38.87 41.99 20.11
N GLN A 435 37.80 41.53 20.74
CA GLN A 435 36.69 42.39 21.14
C GLN A 435 37.13 43.23 22.35
N GLY A 436 38.06 44.19 22.18
CA GLY A 436 38.45 45.08 23.28
C GLY A 436 39.66 46.00 23.07
N GLU A 437 40.67 45.62 22.28
CA GLU A 437 41.83 46.49 22.02
C GLU A 437 42.10 46.53 20.51
N SER A 438 42.06 47.74 19.95
CA SER A 438 42.28 48.15 18.55
C SER A 438 43.05 47.16 17.65
N GLY A 439 42.38 46.12 17.17
CA GLY A 439 42.78 45.33 16.01
C GLY A 439 42.39 46.09 14.73
N GLU A 440 43.38 46.64 14.03
CA GLU A 440 43.22 47.46 12.82
C GLU A 440 42.76 46.67 11.57
N GLY A 441 42.59 45.34 11.69
CA GLY A 441 42.30 44.43 10.60
C GLY A 441 40.81 44.14 10.39
N GLY A 442 40.01 45.11 9.98
CA GLY A 442 38.61 44.82 9.63
C GLY A 442 37.68 46.01 9.40
N ARG A 443 38.19 47.24 9.45
CA ARG A 443 37.38 48.42 9.11
C ARG A 443 37.25 48.51 7.61
N ILE A 444 36.07 48.19 7.09
CA ILE A 444 35.68 48.55 5.73
C ILE A 444 35.38 50.05 5.77
N LEU A 445 36.35 50.86 5.35
CA LEU A 445 36.14 52.28 5.12
C LEU A 445 35.54 52.43 3.72
N TYR A 446 34.31 52.93 3.64
CA TYR A 446 33.71 53.33 2.37
C TYR A 446 34.21 54.75 2.05
N ASP A 447 35.07 54.87 1.03
CA ASP A 447 35.43 56.17 0.45
C ASP A 447 34.41 56.49 -0.64
N MET A 448 33.61 57.54 -0.42
CA MET A 448 32.71 58.08 -1.44
C MET A 448 33.52 58.52 -2.66
N GLY A 449 33.27 57.89 -3.80
CA GLY A 449 33.82 58.33 -5.08
C GLY A 449 33.16 59.63 -5.52
N ALA A 450 33.92 60.52 -6.18
CA ALA A 450 33.38 61.76 -6.73
C ALA A 450 32.33 61.57 -7.85
N GLU A 451 32.09 60.32 -8.25
CA GLU A 451 31.12 59.89 -9.26
C GLU A 451 29.83 59.35 -8.64
N ASP A 452 29.72 59.30 -7.31
CA ASP A 452 28.56 58.79 -6.59
C ASP A 452 27.53 59.92 -6.43
N ASP A 453 26.59 59.99 -7.38
CA ASP A 453 25.51 60.96 -7.45
C ASP A 453 24.35 60.55 -6.52
N PHE A 454 24.58 60.66 -5.21
CA PHE A 454 23.54 60.54 -4.20
C PHE A 454 22.41 61.55 -4.51
N ASP A 455 21.31 61.09 -5.09
CA ASP A 455 20.14 61.89 -5.42
C ASP A 455 19.20 61.93 -4.20
N GLU A 456 18.93 63.14 -3.69
CA GLU A 456 18.07 63.37 -2.51
C GLU A 456 16.58 62.98 -2.72
N GLU A 457 16.20 62.36 -3.83
CA GLU A 457 14.80 62.06 -4.19
C GLU A 457 14.36 60.59 -3.99
N GLU A 458 15.26 59.66 -3.64
CA GLU A 458 14.92 58.22 -3.54
C GLU A 458 14.45 57.75 -2.13
N ASP A 459 14.39 58.63 -1.13
CA ASP A 459 14.09 58.25 0.27
C ASP A 459 12.65 58.57 0.77
N ASP A 460 11.68 58.74 -0.14
CA ASP A 460 10.26 58.85 0.21
C ASP A 460 9.38 57.73 -0.41
N ILE A 461 9.57 56.47 0.02
CA ILE A 461 8.52 55.40 -0.07
C ILE A 461 8.45 54.55 1.21
#